data_AF-A0A182GVV3-F1
#
_entry.id   AF-A0A182GVV3-F1
#
_cell.length_a   1.000
_cell.length_b   1.000
_cell.length_c   1.000
_cell.angle_alpha   90.00
_cell.angle_beta   90.00
_cell.angle_gamma   90.00
#
_symmetry.space_group_name_H-M   'P 1'
#
loop_
_entity.id
_entity.type
_entity.pdbx_description
1 polymer ?
#
loop_
_entity_poly.entity_id
_entity_poly.type
_entity_poly.pdbx_seq_one_letter_code
_entity_poly.pdbx_strand_id
1 'polypeptide(L)'
;MSEEYRILDVDWLHNIWRPDCFFKNAKKVTFHEMSIPNHYLWLYHDKTLLYMSKLTLVLSCAMKFESYPHDTQVCSMMIESCKYG
;
A
#
# COMPACT_ATOMS: atom_id res chain seq x y z
N MET A 1 17.07 -21.39 -5.11
CA MET A 1 16.14 -21.47 -6.25
C MET A 1 15.65 -20.06 -6.50
N SER A 2 16.12 -19.38 -7.55
CA SER A 2 15.52 -18.11 -7.93
C SER A 2 14.16 -18.43 -8.52
N GLU A 3 13.08 -18.01 -7.85
CA GLU A 3 11.75 -17.99 -8.45
C GLU A 3 11.87 -17.25 -9.80
N GLU A 4 11.57 -17.93 -10.91
CA GLU A 4 11.60 -17.28 -12.23
C GLU A 4 10.38 -16.35 -12.33
N TYR A 5 10.63 -15.04 -12.43
CA TYR A 5 9.59 -14.03 -12.60
C TYR A 5 9.90 -13.13 -13.81
N ARG A 6 8.85 -12.52 -14.36
CA ARG A 6 8.94 -11.50 -15.41
C ARG A 6 8.50 -10.15 -14.85
N ILE A 7 9.31 -9.12 -15.06
CA ILE A 7 8.93 -7.73 -14.79
C ILE A 7 8.02 -7.25 -15.92
N LEU A 8 6.85 -6.74 -15.58
CA LEU A 8 5.88 -6.15 -16.50
C LEU A 8 5.97 -4.63 -16.50
N ASP A 9 5.62 -4.03 -17.63
CA ASP A 9 5.43 -2.58 -17.72
C ASP A 9 4.25 -2.14 -16.84
N VAL A 10 4.35 -0.96 -16.25
CA VAL A 10 3.34 -0.39 -15.35
C VAL A 10 2.03 -0.10 -16.09
N ASP A 11 2.09 0.13 -17.40
CA ASP A 11 0.91 0.31 -18.26
C ASP A 11 -0.05 -0.90 -18.21
N TRP A 12 0.45 -2.09 -17.85
CA TRP A 12 -0.41 -3.27 -17.66
C TRP A 12 -1.43 -3.10 -16.53
N LEU A 13 -1.21 -2.19 -15.57
CA LEU A 13 -2.17 -1.90 -14.51
C LEU A 13 -3.51 -1.37 -15.03
N HIS A 14 -3.57 -0.87 -16.26
CA HIS A 14 -4.82 -0.48 -16.92
C HIS A 14 -5.61 -1.67 -17.47
N ASN A 15 -4.95 -2.81 -17.69
CA ASN A 15 -5.53 -4.00 -18.32
C ASN A 15 -5.74 -5.16 -17.32
N ILE A 16 -5.23 -5.04 -16.10
CA ILE A 16 -5.29 -6.07 -15.06
C ILE A 16 -6.18 -5.59 -13.92
N TRP A 17 -7.01 -6.50 -13.40
CA TRP A 17 -7.77 -6.21 -12.18
C TRP A 17 -6.85 -6.00 -10.98
N ARG A 18 -7.09 -4.95 -10.20
CA ARG A 18 -6.41 -4.68 -8.93
C ARG A 18 -7.43 -4.44 -7.82
N PRO A 19 -7.11 -4.81 -6.56
CA PRO A 19 -8.01 -4.54 -5.45
C PRO A 19 -8.12 -3.03 -5.18
N ASP A 20 -9.34 -2.59 -4.84
CA ASP A 20 -9.64 -1.21 -4.45
C ASP A 20 -9.30 -1.00 -2.95
N CYS A 21 -8.00 -1.02 -2.61
CA CYS A 21 -7.53 -0.84 -1.24
C CYS A 21 -7.56 0.63 -0.80
N PHE A 22 -8.06 0.91 0.41
CA PHE A 22 -8.00 2.22 1.04
C PHE A 22 -7.58 2.11 2.51
N PHE A 23 -7.03 3.21 3.04
CA PHE A 23 -6.61 3.29 4.44
C PHE A 23 -7.71 3.97 5.26
N LYS A 24 -8.41 3.19 6.10
CA LYS A 24 -9.62 3.63 6.82
C LYS A 24 -9.38 4.84 7.73
N ASN A 25 -8.22 4.87 8.40
CA ASN A 25 -7.83 5.98 9.26
C ASN A 25 -6.91 6.99 8.58
N ALA A 26 -6.80 6.99 7.25
CA ALA A 26 -6.04 8.02 6.56
C ALA A 26 -6.83 9.34 6.52
N LYS A 27 -6.21 10.40 7.02
CA LYS A 27 -6.63 11.78 6.81
C LYS A 27 -6.19 12.30 5.44
N LYS A 28 -5.03 11.83 4.96
CA LYS A 28 -4.50 12.17 3.63
C LYS A 28 -3.68 10.99 3.10
N VAL A 29 -3.85 10.70 1.81
CA VAL A 29 -3.06 9.73 1.05
C VAL A 29 -2.42 10.47 -0.12
N THR A 30 -1.12 10.33 -0.30
CA THR A 30 -0.39 10.90 -1.44
C THR A 30 0.25 9.77 -2.22
N PHE A 31 -0.18 9.63 -3.48
CA PHE A 31 0.42 8.73 -4.45
C PHE A 31 1.60 9.45 -5.09
N HIS A 32 2.75 8.78 -5.16
CA HIS A 32 3.93 9.33 -5.81
C HIS A 32 3.95 8.90 -7.27
N GLU A 33 3.42 9.74 -8.15
CA GLU A 33 3.62 9.62 -9.60
C GLU A 33 5.07 10.08 -9.92
N MET A 34 6.05 9.21 -9.67
CA MET A 34 7.41 9.51 -10.09
C MET A 34 7.56 9.26 -11.59
N SER A 35 8.26 10.18 -12.26
CA SER A 35 8.64 10.12 -13.68
C SER A 35 9.45 8.87 -14.06
N ILE A 36 9.98 8.16 -13.07
CA ILE A 36 10.46 6.77 -13.16
C ILE A 36 9.59 5.99 -12.19
N PRO A 37 8.76 5.05 -12.66
CA PRO A 37 7.75 4.47 -11.79
C PRO A 37 8.42 3.56 -10.77
N ASN A 38 8.31 3.93 -9.48
CA ASN A 38 8.54 3.02 -8.36
C ASN A 38 7.35 2.06 -8.19
N HIS A 39 6.77 1.65 -9.31
CA HIS A 39 5.74 0.64 -9.41
C HIS A 39 6.40 -0.61 -9.99
N TYR A 40 6.49 -1.64 -9.16
CA TYR A 40 7.01 -2.93 -9.58
C TYR A 40 5.82 -3.86 -9.78
N LEU A 41 5.67 -4.37 -11.00
CA LEU A 41 4.71 -5.40 -11.34
C LEU A 41 5.45 -6.66 -11.78
N TRP A 42 5.45 -7.70 -10.94
CA TRP A 42 6.10 -8.97 -11.24
C TRP A 42 5.07 -10.06 -11.45
N LEU A 43 5.25 -10.81 -12.53
CA LEU A 43 4.46 -12.00 -12.84
C LEU A 43 5.32 -13.25 -12.61
N TYR A 44 4.85 -14.10 -11.71
CA TYR A 44 5.45 -15.40 -11.43
C TYR A 44 4.86 -16.48 -12.35
N HIS A 45 5.58 -17.59 -12.53
CA HIS A 45 5.15 -18.72 -13.38
C HIS A 45 3.86 -19.40 -12.91
N ASP A 46 3.60 -19.35 -11.61
CA ASP A 46 2.36 -19.84 -10.98
C ASP A 46 1.16 -18.91 -11.21
N LYS A 47 1.34 -17.83 -11.98
CA LYS A 47 0.36 -16.77 -12.29
C LYS A 47 0.11 -15.82 -11.12
N THR A 48 0.91 -15.85 -10.07
CA THR A 48 0.87 -14.86 -8.99
C THR A 48 1.41 -13.52 -9.50
N LEU A 49 0.72 -12.43 -9.12
CA LEU A 49 1.14 -11.06 -9.42
C LEU A 49 1.58 -10.35 -8.13
N LEU A 50 2.79 -9.78 -8.14
CA LEU A 50 3.24 -8.87 -7.10
C LEU A 50 3.18 -7.44 -7.63
N TYR A 51 2.41 -6.59 -6.95
CA TYR A 51 2.35 -5.15 -7.21
C TYR A 51 2.87 -4.39 -5.99
N MET A 52 3.90 -3.56 -6.20
CA MET A 52 4.44 -2.68 -5.17
C MET A 52 4.27 -1.22 -5.58
N SER A 53 3.85 -0.37 -4.63
CA SER A 53 3.75 1.07 -4.81
C SER A 53 4.17 1.80 -3.54
N LYS A 54 4.83 2.95 -3.71
CA LYS A 54 5.19 3.83 -2.61
C LYS A 54 4.08 4.86 -2.37
N LEU A 55 3.60 4.93 -1.14
CA LEU A 55 2.57 5.86 -0.70
C LEU A 55 3.08 6.67 0.49
N THR A 56 2.65 7.93 0.60
CA THR A 56 2.78 8.72 1.83
C THR A 56 1.40 8.89 2.46
N LEU A 57 1.29 8.48 3.73
CA LEU A 57 0.04 8.46 4.47
C LEU A 57 0.12 9.41 5.67
N VAL A 58 -0.94 10.17 5.87
CA VAL A 58 -1.20 10.88 7.13
C VAL A 58 -2.35 10.14 7.80
N LEU A 59 -2.05 9.42 8.89
CA LEU A 59 -3.02 8.59 9.61
C LEU A 59 -3.54 9.31 10.86
N SER A 60 -4.79 9.07 11.21
CA SER A 60 -5.33 9.42 12.52
C SER A 60 -4.95 8.37 13.55
N CYS A 61 -4.44 8.82 14.69
CA CYS A 61 -4.13 8.00 15.85
C CYS A 61 -4.70 8.67 17.11
N ALA A 62 -5.48 7.93 17.89
CA ALA A 62 -6.03 8.40 19.15
C ALA A 62 -5.04 8.10 20.28
N MET A 63 -4.25 9.11 20.63
CA MET A 63 -3.20 9.01 21.66
C MET A 63 -3.78 9.18 23.08
N LYS A 64 -3.18 8.50 24.05
CA LYS A 64 -3.52 8.59 25.48
C LYS A 64 -2.40 9.28 26.26
N PHE A 65 -2.64 10.51 26.73
CA PHE A 65 -1.62 11.35 27.36
C PHE A 65 -1.62 11.30 28.90
N GLU A 66 -2.04 10.17 29.49
CA GLU A 66 -2.19 10.02 30.93
C GLU A 66 -0.86 10.09 31.71
N SER A 67 0.26 9.81 31.06
CA SER A 67 1.61 9.79 31.68
C SER A 67 2.64 10.64 30.93
N TYR A 68 2.19 11.70 30.26
CA TYR A 68 3.08 12.58 29.50
C TYR A 68 4.25 13.12 30.35
N PRO A 69 5.50 13.15 29.84
CA PRO A 69 5.95 12.75 28.50
C PRO A 69 6.44 11.30 28.39
N HIS A 70 6.22 10.47 29.41
CA HIS A 70 6.66 9.06 29.50
C HIS A 70 5.57 8.06 29.11
N ASP A 71 4.60 8.53 28.32
CA ASP A 71 3.52 7.72 27.78
C ASP A 71 3.98 6.88 26.57
N THR A 72 3.29 5.77 26.34
CA THR A 72 3.51 4.92 25.16
C THR A 72 2.26 4.95 24.29
N GLN A 73 2.44 5.24 23.00
CA GLN A 73 1.35 5.34 22.04
C GLN A 73 1.33 4.15 21.08
N VAL A 74 0.14 3.60 20.83
CA VAL A 74 -0.07 2.53 19.85
C VAL A 74 -0.92 3.08 18.70
N CYS A 75 -0.30 3.25 17.53
CA CYS A 75 -0.97 3.77 16.34
C CYS A 75 -1.11 2.67 15.29
N SER A 76 -2.35 2.26 15.00
CA SER A 76 -2.65 1.24 14.00
C SER A 76 -2.77 1.82 12.60
N MET A 77 -2.35 1.04 11.60
CA MET A 77 -2.69 1.28 10.21
C MET A 77 -3.82 0.33 9.82
N MET A 78 -4.94 0.86 9.36
CA MET A 78 -6.10 0.05 8.97
C MET A 78 -6.28 0.13 7.46
N ILE A 79 -6.19 -1.03 6.80
CA ILE A 79 -6.38 -1.18 5.35
C ILE A 79 -7.62 -2.04 5.09
N GLU A 80 -8.48 -1.58 4.18
CA GLU A 80 -9.72 -2.25 3.81
C GLU A 80 -9.92 -2.20 2.28
N SER A 81 -10.77 -3.08 1.76
CA SER A 81 -11.19 -3.07 0.35
C SER A 81 -12.51 -2.31 0.24
N CYS A 82 -12.59 -1.33 -0.66
CA CYS A 82 -13.75 -0.43 -0.76
C CYS A 82 -15.02 -1.15 -1.27
N LYS A 83 -14.89 -2.12 -2.18
CA LYS A 83 -16.04 -2.78 -2.84
C LYS A 83 -16.47 -4.12 -2.22
N TYR A 84 -15.66 -4.68 -1.33
CA TYR A 84 -15.88 -6.02 -0.78
C TYR A 84 -15.87 -6.01 0.76
N GLY A 85 -16.18 -4.86 1.37
CA GLY A 85 -16.29 -4.66 2.82
C GLY A 85 -17.73 -4.76 3.33
#